data_AF-A0A971S573-F1
#
_entry.id   AF-A0A971S573-F1
#
_cell.length_a   1.000
_cell.length_b   1.000
_cell.length_c   1.000
_cell.angle_alpha   90.00
_cell.angle_beta   90.00
_cell.angle_gamma   90.00
#
_symmetry.space_group_name_H-M   'P 1'
#
loop_
_entity.id
_entity.type
_entity.pdbx_description
1 polymer ?
#
loop_
_entity_poly.entity_id
_entity_poly.type
_entity_poly.pdbx_seq_one_letter_code
_entity_poly.pdbx_strand_id
1 'polypeptide(L)'
;MGKKVLAILIVFILVFGIAESSFSQHRNPSREEVEKLIEKVATKRGIPSVILKCIAKLESGFKQFDKNGEPLVGGGKYIGIMQISEDEKEYNLEKLKYDPVYNIEAGADHLLSKWEWVNSSMTSIGDMDPNILEHWYFTLWAYNGFLERNNPNVNERTYQARIYEAALKDYNQEITPISNEHIPSRGGKIFSSRNIPTPEVYHEGDIIKYAPGDVVVADTMERGNGKDPLTLYAEPRGKAIGTVGEDQTMTILEGPVLRRGYYFYMVEVNEDGRTGWVYGNWITYPIDNGQMTEDN
;
A
#
# COMPACT_ATOMS: atom_id res chain seq x y z
N MET A 1 -7.37 -15.40 -32.84
CA MET A 1 -7.11 -14.71 -31.56
C MET A 1 -8.46 -14.42 -30.91
N GLY A 2 -9.05 -15.32 -30.11
CA GLY A 2 -10.50 -15.15 -29.88
C GLY A 2 -11.28 -16.14 -29.03
N LYS A 3 -10.64 -16.86 -28.10
CA LYS A 3 -11.39 -17.65 -27.08
C LYS A 3 -10.74 -17.62 -25.70
N LYS A 4 -9.41 -17.60 -25.63
CA LYS A 4 -8.66 -17.53 -24.36
C LYS A 4 -8.67 -16.12 -23.72
N VAL A 5 -8.50 -15.07 -24.51
CA VAL A 5 -8.59 -13.66 -24.04
C VAL A 5 -10.01 -13.30 -23.58
N LEU A 6 -11.03 -13.79 -24.29
CA LEU A 6 -12.44 -13.58 -23.92
C LEU A 6 -12.82 -14.32 -22.62
N ALA A 7 -12.22 -15.49 -22.35
CA ALA A 7 -12.46 -16.23 -21.11
C ALA A 7 -11.85 -15.54 -19.88
N ILE A 8 -10.69 -14.89 -20.03
CA ILE A 8 -10.05 -14.11 -18.96
C ILE A 8 -10.89 -12.87 -18.62
N LEU A 9 -11.39 -12.14 -19.63
CA LEU A 9 -12.22 -10.95 -19.45
C LEU A 9 -13.57 -11.23 -18.73
N ILE A 10 -14.18 -12.39 -19.01
CA ILE A 10 -15.44 -12.82 -18.37
C ILE A 10 -15.21 -13.18 -16.89
N VAL A 11 -14.05 -13.76 -16.55
CA VAL A 11 -13.68 -14.05 -15.15
C VAL A 11 -13.48 -12.74 -14.37
N PHE A 12 -12.91 -11.70 -14.96
CA PHE A 12 -12.70 -10.41 -14.29
C PHE A 12 -14.01 -9.66 -13.96
N ILE A 13 -14.97 -9.61 -14.87
CA ILE A 13 -16.29 -8.99 -14.62
C ILE A 13 -17.10 -9.79 -13.59
N LEU A 14 -17.00 -11.12 -13.61
CA LEU A 14 -17.67 -11.98 -12.62
C LEU A 14 -17.06 -11.84 -11.22
N VAL A 15 -15.75 -11.73 -11.07
CA VAL A 15 -15.10 -11.58 -9.76
C VAL A 15 -15.43 -10.23 -9.11
N PHE A 16 -15.48 -9.13 -9.88
CA PHE A 16 -15.90 -7.83 -9.35
C PHE A 16 -17.40 -7.78 -9.01
N GLY A 17 -18.27 -8.35 -9.87
CA GLY A 17 -19.70 -8.42 -9.58
C GLY A 17 -20.04 -9.28 -8.35
N ILE A 18 -19.28 -10.35 -8.09
CA ILE A 18 -19.48 -11.24 -6.93
C ILE A 18 -18.93 -10.61 -5.64
N ALA A 19 -17.77 -9.96 -5.68
CA ALA A 19 -17.21 -9.27 -4.51
C ALA A 19 -18.09 -8.08 -4.07
N GLU A 20 -18.54 -7.24 -5.01
CA GLU A 20 -19.49 -6.15 -4.72
C GLU A 20 -20.82 -6.68 -4.19
N SER A 21 -21.34 -7.80 -4.73
CA SER A 21 -22.59 -8.40 -4.23
C SER A 21 -22.45 -8.99 -2.82
N SER A 22 -21.28 -9.49 -2.44
CA SER A 22 -21.01 -10.04 -1.11
C SER A 22 -20.89 -8.93 -0.06
N PHE A 23 -20.16 -7.86 -0.40
CA PHE A 23 -20.05 -6.67 0.46
C PHE A 23 -21.38 -5.93 0.59
N SER A 24 -22.16 -5.85 -0.50
CA SER A 24 -23.52 -5.27 -0.48
C SER A 24 -24.50 -6.03 0.43
N GLN A 25 -24.19 -7.27 0.82
CA GLN A 25 -24.98 -8.06 1.78
C GLN A 25 -24.36 -8.06 3.19
N HIS A 26 -23.37 -7.20 3.46
CA HIS A 26 -22.57 -7.18 4.68
C HIS A 26 -21.97 -8.55 5.03
N ARG A 27 -21.50 -9.26 4.01
CA ARG A 27 -20.80 -10.54 4.15
C ARG A 27 -19.35 -10.40 3.72
N ASN A 28 -18.47 -11.13 4.39
CA ASN A 28 -17.09 -11.24 3.96
C ASN A 28 -17.04 -12.07 2.66
N PRO A 29 -16.36 -11.58 1.60
CA PRO A 29 -15.98 -12.40 0.47
C PRO A 29 -15.03 -13.51 0.90
N SER A 30 -14.69 -14.38 -0.05
CA SER A 30 -13.62 -15.35 0.15
C SER A 30 -12.29 -14.66 0.42
N ARG A 31 -11.40 -15.37 1.11
CA ARG A 31 -10.02 -14.92 1.33
C ARG A 31 -9.33 -14.55 0.00
N GLU A 32 -9.53 -15.34 -1.05
CA GLU A 32 -8.91 -15.12 -2.36
C GLU A 32 -9.38 -13.80 -3.00
N GLU A 33 -10.68 -13.47 -2.89
CA GLU A 33 -11.21 -12.19 -3.38
C GLU A 33 -10.62 -11.01 -2.60
N VAL A 34 -10.54 -11.11 -1.27
CA VAL A 34 -9.92 -10.07 -0.44
C VAL A 34 -8.43 -9.90 -0.76
N GLU A 35 -7.69 -11.00 -0.93
CA GLU A 35 -6.27 -10.96 -1.30
C GLU A 35 -6.05 -10.28 -2.66
N LYS A 36 -6.90 -10.53 -3.66
CA LYS A 36 -6.84 -9.83 -4.96
C LYS A 36 -7.10 -8.33 -4.84
N LEU A 37 -8.05 -7.93 -3.98
CA LEU A 37 -8.30 -6.51 -3.70
C LEU A 37 -7.09 -5.87 -3.02
N ILE A 38 -6.50 -6.54 -2.04
CA ILE A 38 -5.28 -6.09 -1.36
C ILE A 38 -4.12 -5.97 -2.35
N GLU A 39 -3.91 -6.94 -3.23
CA GLU A 39 -2.86 -6.89 -4.27
C GLU A 39 -3.03 -5.68 -5.18
N LYS A 40 -4.24 -5.44 -5.69
CA LYS A 40 -4.53 -4.29 -6.54
C LYS A 40 -4.25 -2.97 -5.83
N VAL A 41 -4.65 -2.85 -4.56
CA VAL A 41 -4.40 -1.64 -3.77
C VAL A 41 -2.91 -1.49 -3.45
N ALA A 42 -2.26 -2.52 -2.94
CA ALA A 42 -0.87 -2.45 -2.51
C ALA A 42 0.07 -2.06 -3.67
N THR A 43 -0.03 -2.77 -4.79
CA THR A 43 0.91 -2.63 -5.91
C THR A 43 0.85 -1.24 -6.54
N LYS A 44 -0.34 -0.66 -6.74
CA LYS A 44 -0.49 0.72 -7.25
C LYS A 44 -0.04 1.77 -6.23
N ARG A 45 -0.23 1.50 -4.93
CA ARG A 45 0.16 2.39 -3.83
C ARG A 45 1.65 2.28 -3.49
N GLY A 46 2.45 1.56 -4.26
CA GLY A 46 3.88 1.40 -4.01
C GLY A 46 4.19 0.59 -2.74
N ILE A 47 3.37 -0.40 -2.41
CA ILE A 47 3.54 -1.32 -1.29
C ILE A 47 3.65 -2.74 -1.85
N PRO A 48 4.63 -3.56 -1.43
CA PRO A 48 4.66 -4.96 -1.78
C PRO A 48 3.39 -5.68 -1.29
N SER A 49 2.67 -6.35 -2.18
CA SER A 49 1.35 -6.92 -1.87
C SER A 49 1.42 -7.94 -0.73
N VAL A 50 2.51 -8.72 -0.67
CA VAL A 50 2.75 -9.70 0.39
C VAL A 50 2.76 -9.06 1.78
N ILE A 51 3.29 -7.83 1.90
CA ILE A 51 3.32 -7.10 3.16
C ILE A 51 1.90 -6.73 3.58
N LEU A 52 1.12 -6.12 2.68
CA LEU A 52 -0.24 -5.68 3.01
C LEU A 52 -1.18 -6.86 3.28
N LYS A 53 -1.04 -7.97 2.53
CA LYS A 53 -1.75 -9.23 2.76
C LYS A 53 -1.46 -9.81 4.14
N CYS A 54 -0.19 -9.83 4.54
CA CYS A 54 0.20 -10.32 5.87
C CYS A 54 -0.35 -9.43 6.99
N ILE A 55 -0.37 -8.10 6.81
CA ILE A 55 -1.00 -7.18 7.77
C ILE A 55 -2.49 -7.52 7.90
N ALA A 56 -3.24 -7.56 6.80
CA ALA A 56 -4.68 -7.89 6.82
C ALA A 56 -4.97 -9.23 7.51
N LYS A 57 -4.12 -10.24 7.29
CA LYS A 57 -4.21 -11.53 7.99
C LYS A 57 -4.06 -11.39 9.50
N LEU A 58 -3.05 -10.64 9.97
CA LEU A 58 -2.78 -10.48 11.39
C LEU A 58 -3.80 -9.60 12.10
N GLU A 59 -4.32 -8.58 11.40
CA GLU A 59 -5.26 -7.61 11.95
C GLU A 59 -6.68 -8.18 12.08
N SER A 60 -7.20 -8.84 11.05
CA SER A 60 -8.60 -9.29 11.03
C SER A 60 -8.81 -10.73 10.55
N GLY A 61 -7.76 -11.36 10.01
CA GLY A 61 -7.92 -12.60 9.25
C GLY A 61 -8.73 -12.38 7.98
N PHE A 62 -8.53 -11.23 7.30
CA PHE A 62 -9.22 -10.82 6.07
C PHE A 62 -10.72 -10.53 6.21
N LYS A 63 -11.18 -10.11 7.40
CA LYS A 63 -12.61 -9.91 7.67
C LYS A 63 -12.95 -8.43 7.80
N GLN A 64 -13.92 -7.98 7.01
CA GLN A 64 -14.59 -6.71 7.24
C GLN A 64 -15.69 -6.85 8.30
N PHE A 65 -16.50 -7.90 8.23
CA PHE A 65 -17.71 -8.05 9.03
C PHE A 65 -17.57 -9.20 10.04
N ASP A 66 -18.30 -9.11 11.15
CA ASP A 66 -18.45 -10.20 12.11
C ASP A 66 -19.44 -11.27 11.60
N LYS A 67 -19.73 -12.28 12.44
CA LYS A 67 -20.65 -13.37 12.08
C LYS A 67 -22.11 -12.94 11.92
N ASN A 68 -22.48 -11.76 12.42
CA ASN A 68 -23.83 -11.21 12.37
C ASN A 68 -24.00 -10.24 11.17
N GLY A 69 -22.91 -9.95 10.44
CA GLY A 69 -22.90 -8.96 9.37
C GLY A 69 -22.68 -7.53 9.86
N GLU A 70 -22.29 -7.34 11.12
CA GLU A 70 -21.90 -6.02 11.64
C GLU A 70 -20.42 -5.75 11.31
N PRO A 71 -19.99 -4.47 11.16
CA PRO A 71 -18.58 -4.16 10.99
C PRO A 71 -17.73 -4.78 12.09
N LEU A 72 -16.61 -5.42 11.71
CA LEU A 72 -15.65 -5.98 12.64
C LEU A 72 -14.95 -4.84 13.36
N VAL A 73 -15.20 -4.71 14.66
CA VAL A 73 -14.56 -3.70 15.52
C VAL A 73 -13.68 -4.39 16.55
N GLY A 74 -12.36 -4.19 16.43
CA GLY A 74 -11.37 -4.66 17.39
C GLY A 74 -11.28 -3.80 18.65
N GLY A 75 -10.49 -4.27 19.62
CA GLY A 75 -10.27 -3.54 20.87
C GLY A 75 -9.59 -2.21 20.64
N GLY A 76 -10.15 -1.10 21.16
CA GLY A 76 -9.69 0.25 20.83
C GLY A 76 -10.39 0.88 19.63
N LYS A 77 -11.48 0.25 19.14
CA LYS A 77 -12.35 0.76 18.06
C LYS A 77 -11.68 0.83 16.68
N TYR A 78 -10.88 -0.20 16.39
CA TYR A 78 -10.27 -0.41 15.09
C TYR A 78 -11.21 -1.19 14.17
N ILE A 79 -11.34 -0.77 12.92
CA ILE A 79 -12.43 -1.19 12.03
C ILE A 79 -11.89 -2.03 10.88
N GLY A 80 -12.58 -3.15 10.62
CA GLY A 80 -12.53 -3.89 9.35
C GLY A 80 -11.23 -4.64 9.07
N ILE A 81 -10.98 -4.89 7.79
CA ILE A 81 -9.89 -5.75 7.30
C ILE A 81 -8.52 -5.31 7.81
N MET A 82 -8.26 -4.00 7.79
CA MET A 82 -6.97 -3.41 8.11
C MET A 82 -6.88 -2.87 9.55
N GLN A 83 -7.97 -2.98 10.32
CA GLN A 83 -8.07 -2.49 11.70
C GLN A 83 -7.63 -1.02 11.82
N ILE A 84 -8.26 -0.13 11.05
CA ILE A 84 -8.02 1.31 11.10
C ILE A 84 -8.84 1.96 12.21
N SER A 85 -8.25 2.90 12.96
CA SER A 85 -8.90 3.52 14.09
C SER A 85 -10.07 4.41 13.65
N GLU A 86 -11.22 4.34 14.35
CA GLU A 86 -12.31 5.29 14.13
C GLU A 86 -11.96 6.74 14.49
N ASP A 87 -10.84 6.94 15.21
CA ASP A 87 -10.35 8.26 15.63
C ASP A 87 -9.54 8.97 14.54
N GLU A 88 -9.18 8.29 13.45
CA GLU A 88 -8.55 8.89 12.26
C GLU A 88 -9.60 9.62 11.41
N LYS A 89 -9.83 10.89 11.74
CA LYS A 89 -10.93 11.71 11.20
C LYS A 89 -10.74 12.13 9.74
N GLU A 90 -9.56 11.89 9.15
CA GLU A 90 -9.34 12.07 7.73
C GLU A 90 -10.13 11.07 6.86
N TYR A 91 -10.51 9.91 7.40
CA TYR A 91 -11.25 8.90 6.66
C TYR A 91 -12.77 9.06 6.79
N ASN A 92 -13.49 8.62 5.75
CA ASN A 92 -14.93 8.48 5.79
C ASN A 92 -15.31 7.27 6.66
N LEU A 93 -15.83 7.53 7.86
CA LEU A 93 -16.15 6.49 8.84
C LEU A 93 -17.17 5.46 8.35
N GLU A 94 -18.18 5.89 7.57
CA GLU A 94 -19.20 4.97 7.05
C GLU A 94 -18.61 4.03 6.00
N LYS A 95 -17.81 4.57 5.06
CA LYS A 95 -17.08 3.73 4.11
C LYS A 95 -16.08 2.82 4.83
N LEU A 96 -15.40 3.30 5.86
CA LEU A 96 -14.47 2.48 6.63
C LEU A 96 -15.13 1.23 7.24
N LYS A 97 -16.40 1.34 7.64
CA LYS A 97 -17.21 0.26 8.23
C LYS A 97 -17.83 -0.69 7.20
N TYR A 98 -18.28 -0.17 6.07
CA TYR A 98 -19.15 -0.92 5.15
C TYR A 98 -18.58 -1.13 3.74
N ASP A 99 -17.50 -0.43 3.38
CA ASP A 99 -16.79 -0.57 2.11
C ASP A 99 -15.39 -1.18 2.35
N PRO A 100 -15.20 -2.45 2.02
CA PRO A 100 -13.93 -3.11 2.33
C PRO A 100 -12.79 -2.72 1.40
N VAL A 101 -13.09 -2.28 0.18
CA VAL A 101 -12.07 -1.69 -0.70
C VAL A 101 -11.58 -0.39 -0.07
N TYR A 102 -12.50 0.46 0.40
CA TYR A 102 -12.14 1.66 1.14
C TYR A 102 -11.33 1.36 2.41
N ASN A 103 -11.70 0.32 3.16
CA ASN A 103 -10.95 -0.09 4.36
C ASN A 103 -9.52 -0.54 4.02
N ILE A 104 -9.33 -1.27 2.91
CA ILE A 104 -8.01 -1.68 2.42
C ILE A 104 -7.18 -0.46 1.97
N GLU A 105 -7.79 0.46 1.21
CA GLU A 105 -7.15 1.71 0.77
C GLU A 105 -6.75 2.60 1.97
N ALA A 106 -7.60 2.71 2.99
CA ALA A 106 -7.27 3.41 4.24
C ALA A 106 -6.15 2.72 5.01
N GLY A 107 -6.11 1.37 5.01
CA GLY A 107 -4.99 0.58 5.53
C GLY A 107 -3.66 0.86 4.85
N ALA A 108 -3.67 0.90 3.52
CA ALA A 108 -2.50 1.22 2.71
C ALA A 108 -2.02 2.66 2.97
N ASP A 109 -2.94 3.62 3.00
CA ASP A 109 -2.63 5.03 3.31
C ASP A 109 -2.06 5.20 4.73
N HIS A 110 -2.67 4.54 5.72
CA HIS A 110 -2.15 4.53 7.09
C HIS A 110 -0.73 3.96 7.16
N LEU A 111 -0.46 2.84 6.47
CA LEU A 111 0.88 2.25 6.40
C LEU A 111 1.88 3.21 5.74
N LEU A 112 1.48 3.91 4.68
CA LEU A 112 2.32 4.90 4.00
C LEU A 112 2.57 6.15 4.85
N SER A 113 1.63 6.53 5.72
CA SER A 113 1.87 7.56 6.75
C SER A 113 2.98 7.15 7.72
N LYS A 114 3.02 5.86 8.10
CA LYS A 114 4.10 5.32 8.94
C LYS A 114 5.41 5.26 8.19
N TRP A 115 5.38 4.86 6.92
CA TRP A 115 6.55 4.84 6.06
C TRP A 115 7.18 6.23 5.95
N GLU A 116 6.40 7.26 5.65
CA GLU A 116 6.86 8.66 5.61
C GLU A 116 7.46 9.10 6.96
N TRP A 117 6.80 8.74 8.07
CA TRP A 117 7.31 9.09 9.39
C TRP A 117 8.64 8.40 9.70
N VAL A 118 8.77 7.09 9.42
CA VAL A 118 10.02 6.34 9.59
C VAL A 118 11.13 6.96 8.76
N ASN A 119 10.87 7.22 7.49
CA ASN A 119 11.82 7.75 6.53
C ASN A 119 12.27 9.20 6.85
N SER A 120 11.41 9.99 7.50
CA SER A 120 11.72 11.37 7.90
C SER A 120 12.34 11.50 9.28
N SER A 121 12.07 10.56 10.19
CA SER A 121 12.32 10.72 11.63
C SER A 121 13.14 9.60 12.27
N MET A 122 13.41 8.50 11.56
CA MET A 122 14.12 7.33 12.09
C MET A 122 15.34 6.93 11.26
N THR A 123 16.11 6.00 11.81
CA THR A 123 17.07 5.17 11.07
C THR A 123 16.38 4.43 9.92
N SER A 124 16.92 4.58 8.71
CA SER A 124 16.53 3.83 7.52
C SER A 124 17.25 2.48 7.43
N ILE A 125 16.69 1.60 6.59
CA ILE A 125 17.38 0.42 6.08
C ILE A 125 17.67 0.66 4.59
N GLY A 126 18.92 0.47 4.19
CA GLY A 126 19.37 0.68 2.82
C GLY A 126 19.14 2.13 2.36
N ASP A 127 18.62 2.26 1.14
CA ASP A 127 18.16 3.50 0.53
C ASP A 127 16.64 3.71 0.67
N MET A 128 15.99 2.88 1.48
CA MET A 128 14.54 2.79 1.61
C MET A 128 13.83 2.46 0.29
N ASP A 129 14.43 1.75 -0.68
CA ASP A 129 13.67 1.29 -1.85
C ASP A 129 12.39 0.53 -1.40
N PRO A 130 11.17 1.03 -1.72
CA PRO A 130 9.92 0.43 -1.25
C PRO A 130 9.65 -0.95 -1.86
N ASN A 131 10.34 -1.32 -2.95
CA ASN A 131 10.23 -2.64 -3.53
C ASN A 131 11.06 -3.69 -2.79
N ILE A 132 11.95 -3.30 -1.85
CA ILE A 132 12.71 -4.27 -1.05
C ILE A 132 11.94 -4.59 0.24
N LEU A 133 11.57 -5.85 0.42
CA LEU A 133 10.70 -6.29 1.53
C LEU A 133 11.28 -5.97 2.91
N GLU A 134 12.59 -6.12 3.06
CA GLU A 134 13.33 -5.88 4.30
C GLU A 134 13.31 -4.40 4.73
N HIS A 135 13.18 -3.46 3.78
CA HIS A 135 13.13 -2.04 4.09
C HIS A 135 11.87 -1.63 4.86
N TRP A 136 10.82 -2.47 4.86
CA TRP A 136 9.56 -2.22 5.57
C TRP A 136 9.62 -2.51 7.07
N TYR A 137 10.72 -3.07 7.60
CA TYR A 137 10.80 -3.58 8.98
C TYR A 137 10.32 -2.57 10.05
N PHE A 138 10.85 -1.35 10.04
CA PHE A 138 10.43 -0.34 11.04
C PHE A 138 9.03 0.18 10.80
N THR A 139 8.58 0.22 9.55
CA THR A 139 7.22 0.61 9.18
C THR A 139 6.20 -0.41 9.70
N LEU A 140 6.51 -1.71 9.65
CA LEU A 140 5.69 -2.76 10.27
C LEU A 140 5.59 -2.60 11.79
N TRP A 141 6.70 -2.27 12.45
CA TRP A 141 6.70 -1.99 13.88
C TRP A 141 5.87 -0.72 14.19
N ALA A 142 5.99 0.31 13.36
CA ALA A 142 5.24 1.55 13.46
C ALA A 142 3.72 1.33 13.32
N TYR A 143 3.31 0.46 12.40
CA TYR A 143 1.91 0.10 12.18
C TYR A 143 1.29 -0.47 13.46
N ASN A 144 2.00 -1.36 14.16
CA ASN A 144 1.55 -1.88 15.46
C ASN A 144 1.93 -0.98 16.67
N GLY A 145 2.36 0.27 16.44
CA GLY A 145 2.48 1.32 17.46
C GLY A 145 3.83 1.44 18.19
N PHE A 146 4.94 0.91 17.67
CA PHE A 146 6.28 0.98 18.31
C PHE A 146 6.36 0.48 19.77
N LEU A 147 5.49 -0.45 20.12
CA LEU A 147 5.36 -0.92 21.50
C LEU A 147 6.56 -1.81 21.87
N GLU A 148 7.00 -1.78 23.13
CA GLU A 148 8.16 -2.56 23.61
C GLU A 148 8.01 -4.06 23.36
N ARG A 149 6.77 -4.58 23.42
CA ARG A 149 6.46 -5.99 23.10
C ARG A 149 6.84 -6.41 21.66
N ASN A 150 7.06 -5.45 20.77
CA ASN A 150 7.47 -5.68 19.39
C ASN A 150 8.98 -5.44 19.19
N ASN A 151 9.74 -5.22 20.28
CA ASN A 151 11.19 -5.19 20.24
C ASN A 151 11.76 -6.62 20.22
N PRO A 152 12.52 -7.03 19.19
CA PRO A 152 13.10 -8.37 19.08
C PRO A 152 14.15 -8.69 20.16
N ASN A 153 14.75 -7.68 20.80
CA ASN A 153 15.64 -7.87 21.96
C ASN A 153 14.88 -8.07 23.28
N VAL A 154 13.55 -7.90 23.27
CA VAL A 154 12.67 -8.09 24.44
C VAL A 154 11.72 -9.28 24.25
N ASN A 155 11.28 -9.54 23.02
CA ASN A 155 10.31 -10.57 22.69
C ASN A 155 10.62 -11.17 21.32
N GLU A 156 10.71 -12.49 21.23
CA GLU A 156 10.95 -13.20 19.97
C GLU A 156 9.72 -13.15 19.05
N ARG A 157 8.52 -13.09 19.60
CA ARG A 157 7.25 -13.09 18.85
C ARG A 157 6.73 -11.68 18.59
N THR A 158 7.54 -10.89 17.90
CA THR A 158 7.19 -9.51 17.51
C THR A 158 6.13 -9.48 16.40
N TYR A 159 5.51 -8.31 16.18
CA TYR A 159 4.60 -8.12 15.05
C TYR A 159 5.31 -8.37 13.70
N GLN A 160 6.53 -7.87 13.56
CA GLN A 160 7.37 -8.04 12.36
C GLN A 160 7.69 -9.51 12.10
N ALA A 161 8.10 -10.26 13.13
CA ALA A 161 8.36 -11.69 13.01
C ALA A 161 7.10 -12.46 12.57
N ARG A 162 5.93 -12.12 13.11
CA ARG A 162 4.65 -12.73 12.69
C ARG A 162 4.27 -12.41 11.25
N ILE A 163 4.63 -11.21 10.75
CA ILE A 163 4.45 -10.86 9.34
C ILE A 163 5.36 -11.74 8.47
N TYR A 164 6.63 -11.93 8.85
CA TYR A 164 7.58 -12.75 8.08
C TYR A 164 7.17 -14.23 8.10
N GLU A 165 6.72 -14.74 9.25
CA GLU A 165 6.13 -16.08 9.36
C GLU A 165 4.90 -16.25 8.45
N ALA A 166 4.02 -15.25 8.38
CA ALA A 166 2.86 -15.28 7.51
C ALA A 166 3.27 -15.23 6.03
N ALA A 167 4.25 -14.42 5.66
CA ALA A 167 4.78 -14.31 4.31
C ALA A 167 5.32 -15.67 3.81
N LEU A 168 6.14 -16.32 4.62
CA LEU A 168 6.69 -17.63 4.31
C LEU A 168 5.59 -18.71 4.24
N LYS A 169 4.74 -18.79 5.28
CA LYS A 169 3.78 -19.88 5.41
C LYS A 169 2.67 -19.83 4.35
N ASP A 170 2.17 -18.64 4.04
CA ASP A 170 0.98 -18.50 3.21
C ASP A 170 1.32 -18.18 1.74
N TYR A 171 2.48 -17.57 1.49
CA TYR A 171 2.86 -17.10 0.15
C TYR A 171 4.22 -17.64 -0.32
N ASN A 172 4.89 -18.47 0.48
CA ASN A 172 6.24 -18.96 0.18
C ASN A 172 7.23 -17.83 -0.13
N GLN A 173 7.04 -16.68 0.52
CA GLN A 173 7.90 -15.51 0.40
C GLN A 173 8.82 -15.44 1.62
N GLU A 174 10.11 -15.64 1.39
CA GLU A 174 11.13 -15.37 2.40
C GLU A 174 11.34 -13.86 2.55
N ILE A 175 11.60 -13.42 3.78
CA ILE A 175 12.02 -12.03 4.09
C ILE A 175 13.14 -12.17 5.10
N THR A 176 14.30 -11.60 4.77
CA THR A 176 15.50 -11.72 5.60
C THR A 176 15.33 -10.91 6.88
N PRO A 177 15.50 -11.52 8.08
CA PRO A 177 15.44 -10.79 9.33
C PRO A 177 16.51 -9.70 9.43
N ILE A 178 16.13 -8.54 9.96
CA ILE A 178 17.09 -7.49 10.34
C ILE A 178 17.82 -7.91 11.61
N SER A 179 19.16 -7.81 11.60
CA SER A 179 19.99 -8.20 12.74
C SER A 179 19.61 -7.43 14.01
N ASN A 180 19.41 -8.16 15.10
CA ASN A 180 19.05 -7.61 16.42
C ASN A 180 20.11 -6.65 16.97
N GLU A 181 21.36 -6.72 16.50
CA GLU A 181 22.44 -5.82 16.90
C GLU A 181 22.18 -4.36 16.50
N HIS A 182 21.36 -4.15 15.47
CA HIS A 182 20.95 -2.82 15.02
C HIS A 182 19.75 -2.27 15.80
N ILE A 183 19.14 -3.08 16.65
CA ILE A 183 17.93 -2.76 17.40
C ILE A 183 18.32 -2.42 18.85
N PRO A 184 17.73 -1.38 19.48
CA PRO A 184 18.00 -1.07 20.88
C PRO A 184 17.56 -2.23 21.77
N SER A 185 18.21 -2.38 22.92
CA SER A 185 17.85 -3.42 23.90
C SER A 185 16.44 -3.23 24.48
N ARG A 186 15.90 -2.01 24.46
CA ARG A 186 14.54 -1.66 24.95
C ARG A 186 13.92 -0.54 24.12
N GLY A 187 12.60 -0.34 24.28
CA GLY A 187 11.84 0.64 23.51
C GLY A 187 11.67 0.23 22.03
N GLY A 188 11.15 1.11 21.18
CA GLY A 188 10.92 0.78 19.78
C GLY A 188 11.33 1.82 18.75
N LYS A 189 11.77 3.00 19.20
CA LYS A 189 12.14 4.10 18.31
C LYS A 189 13.66 4.27 18.26
N ILE A 190 14.21 4.21 17.06
CA ILE A 190 15.62 4.43 16.77
C ILE A 190 15.73 5.76 15.99
N PHE A 191 16.15 6.81 16.69
CA PHE A 191 16.30 8.16 16.14
C PHE A 191 17.74 8.47 15.68
N SER A 192 18.64 7.49 15.73
CA SER A 192 20.07 7.71 15.49
C SER A 192 20.41 7.82 13.99
N SER A 193 21.46 8.58 13.65
CA SER A 193 21.91 8.81 12.26
C SER A 193 22.62 7.63 11.60
N ARG A 194 22.49 6.41 12.14
CA ARG A 194 23.07 5.22 11.53
C ARG A 194 22.14 4.73 10.44
N ASN A 195 22.65 4.52 9.24
CA ASN A 195 21.94 3.77 8.21
C ASN A 195 22.18 2.28 8.48
N ILE A 196 21.12 1.48 8.55
CA ILE A 196 21.24 0.02 8.60
C ILE A 196 21.42 -0.45 7.15
N PRO A 197 22.44 -1.23 6.80
CA PRO A 197 22.58 -1.70 5.43
C PRO A 197 21.43 -2.64 5.05
N THR A 198 21.07 -2.66 3.77
CA THR A 198 20.24 -3.76 3.23
C THR A 198 20.97 -5.08 3.50
N PRO A 199 20.28 -6.12 4.00
CA PRO A 199 20.90 -7.44 4.18
C PRO A 199 21.47 -7.98 2.86
N GLU A 200 22.53 -8.80 2.93
CA GLU A 200 23.17 -9.37 1.73
C GLU A 200 22.20 -10.20 0.88
N VAL A 201 21.26 -10.88 1.54
CA VAL A 201 20.12 -11.55 0.91
C VAL A 201 18.90 -10.70 1.19
N TYR A 202 18.27 -10.19 0.14
CA TYR A 202 17.05 -9.39 0.21
C TYR A 202 16.08 -9.82 -0.89
N HIS A 203 14.83 -9.41 -0.76
CA HIS A 203 13.76 -9.84 -1.65
C HIS A 203 13.00 -8.64 -2.21
N GLU A 204 12.62 -8.76 -3.47
CA GLU A 204 11.82 -7.75 -4.14
C GLU A 204 10.31 -8.07 -4.05
N GLY A 205 9.53 -7.00 -3.98
CA GLY A 205 8.07 -7.02 -4.10
C GLY A 205 7.60 -6.90 -5.54
N ASP A 206 6.31 -6.62 -5.67
CA ASP A 206 5.54 -6.60 -6.90
C ASP A 206 4.96 -5.21 -7.20
N ILE A 207 5.65 -4.15 -6.76
CA ILE A 207 5.21 -2.76 -7.00
C ILE A 207 5.15 -2.47 -8.50
N ILE A 208 4.06 -1.84 -8.94
CA ILE A 208 3.93 -1.36 -10.33
C ILE A 208 4.91 -0.22 -10.57
N LYS A 209 5.63 -0.32 -11.69
CA LYS A 209 6.49 0.75 -12.21
C LYS A 209 5.98 1.17 -13.60
N TYR A 210 6.10 2.45 -13.90
CA TYR A 210 5.68 3.03 -15.17
C TYR A 210 6.89 3.30 -16.07
N ALA A 211 6.70 3.22 -17.38
CA ALA A 211 7.73 3.50 -18.37
C ALA A 211 7.46 4.83 -19.10
N PRO A 212 8.50 5.52 -19.63
CA PRO A 212 8.30 6.65 -20.53
C PRO A 212 7.38 6.30 -21.70
N GLY A 213 6.37 7.13 -21.93
CA GLY A 213 5.30 6.90 -22.91
C GLY A 213 4.01 6.33 -22.33
N ASP A 214 4.02 5.80 -21.10
CA ASP A 214 2.80 5.35 -20.43
C ASP A 214 1.86 6.53 -20.18
N VAL A 215 0.55 6.29 -20.36
CA VAL A 215 -0.50 7.23 -19.99
C VAL A 215 -1.07 6.83 -18.63
N VAL A 216 -1.13 7.77 -17.71
CA VAL A 216 -1.62 7.58 -16.33
C VAL A 216 -2.63 8.65 -15.93
N VAL A 217 -3.42 8.36 -14.91
CA VAL A 217 -4.36 9.29 -14.27
C VAL A 217 -4.08 9.40 -12.77
N ALA A 218 -4.58 10.47 -12.15
CA ALA A 218 -4.54 10.62 -10.70
C ALA A 218 -5.39 9.54 -10.00
N ASP A 219 -4.83 8.93 -8.96
CA ASP A 219 -5.52 7.98 -8.08
C ASP A 219 -5.15 8.28 -6.63
N THR A 220 -5.67 9.40 -6.14
CA THR A 220 -5.54 9.82 -4.75
C THR A 220 -6.62 9.16 -3.88
N MET A 221 -6.30 8.95 -2.61
CA MET A 221 -7.24 8.38 -1.65
C MET A 221 -8.40 9.35 -1.38
N GLU A 222 -9.62 8.82 -1.37
CA GLU A 222 -10.81 9.57 -0.95
C GLU A 222 -10.82 9.77 0.57
N ARG A 223 -10.87 11.03 0.99
CA ARG A 223 -10.98 11.44 2.40
C ARG A 223 -12.43 11.75 2.77
N GLY A 224 -12.68 12.01 4.05
CA GLY A 224 -14.02 12.39 4.54
C GLY A 224 -14.60 13.64 3.88
N ASN A 225 -13.76 14.52 3.33
CA ASN A 225 -14.13 15.75 2.63
C ASN A 225 -13.99 15.68 1.09
N GLY A 226 -13.79 14.48 0.53
CA GLY A 226 -13.56 14.26 -0.91
C GLY A 226 -12.12 13.84 -1.20
N LYS A 227 -11.75 13.82 -2.47
CA LYS A 227 -10.38 13.47 -2.91
C LYS A 227 -9.52 14.72 -3.01
N ASP A 228 -8.29 14.61 -2.52
CA ASP A 228 -7.27 15.62 -2.75
C ASP A 228 -6.79 15.54 -4.21
N PRO A 229 -6.54 16.67 -4.88
CA PRO A 229 -5.95 16.64 -6.21
C PRO A 229 -4.50 16.13 -6.15
N LEU A 230 -4.03 15.51 -7.24
CA LEU A 230 -2.64 15.07 -7.32
C LEU A 230 -1.72 16.29 -7.41
N THR A 231 -0.67 16.33 -6.58
CA THR A 231 0.28 17.45 -6.58
C THR A 231 1.40 17.24 -7.61
N LEU A 232 1.71 18.28 -8.40
CA LEU A 232 2.89 18.37 -9.25
C LEU A 232 4.03 19.07 -8.50
N TYR A 233 5.24 18.51 -8.58
CA TYR A 233 6.44 19.03 -7.95
C TYR A 233 7.49 19.47 -8.97
N ALA A 234 8.29 20.50 -8.64
CA ALA A 234 9.38 20.98 -9.51
C ALA A 234 10.51 19.95 -9.70
N GLU A 235 10.73 19.12 -8.69
CA GLU A 235 11.71 18.03 -8.66
C GLU A 235 11.15 16.93 -7.72
N PRO A 236 11.71 15.71 -7.71
CA PRO A 236 11.30 14.67 -6.76
C PRO A 236 11.33 15.19 -5.32
N ARG A 237 10.18 15.16 -4.62
CA ARG A 237 9.99 15.73 -3.26
C ARG A 237 10.34 17.23 -3.13
N GLY A 238 10.26 17.98 -4.22
CA GLY A 238 10.54 19.41 -4.29
C GLY A 238 9.38 20.30 -3.86
N LYS A 239 9.43 21.57 -4.27
CA LYS A 239 8.32 22.51 -4.09
C LYS A 239 7.14 22.14 -5.00
N ALA A 240 5.92 22.19 -4.47
CA ALA A 240 4.70 22.07 -5.27
C ALA A 240 4.59 23.23 -6.27
N ILE A 241 4.29 22.90 -7.53
CA ILE A 241 4.16 23.85 -8.65
C ILE A 241 2.78 23.85 -9.29
N GLY A 242 1.91 22.93 -8.89
CA GLY A 242 0.53 22.87 -9.36
C GLY A 242 -0.15 21.58 -8.91
N THR A 243 -1.33 21.35 -9.46
CA THR A 243 -2.11 20.14 -9.23
C THR A 243 -2.66 19.59 -10.55
N VAL A 244 -2.99 18.30 -10.55
CA VAL A 244 -3.66 17.57 -11.63
C VAL A 244 -5.04 17.12 -11.13
N GLY A 245 -6.08 17.43 -11.89
CA GLY A 245 -7.46 17.01 -11.63
C GLY A 245 -7.70 15.53 -11.91
N GLU A 246 -8.82 14.99 -11.42
CA GLU A 246 -9.21 13.59 -11.65
C GLU A 246 -9.60 13.30 -13.11
N ASP A 247 -10.01 14.33 -13.86
CA ASP A 247 -10.39 14.27 -15.27
C ASP A 247 -9.20 14.44 -16.23
N GLN A 248 -8.01 14.71 -15.69
CA GLN A 248 -6.79 14.94 -16.46
C GLN A 248 -5.97 13.66 -16.60
N THR A 249 -5.31 13.54 -17.75
CA THR A 249 -4.38 12.46 -18.07
C THR A 249 -2.96 12.99 -18.13
N MET A 250 -1.99 12.12 -17.85
CA MET A 250 -0.57 12.45 -17.85
C MET A 250 0.21 11.44 -18.67
N THR A 251 1.18 11.91 -19.43
CA THR A 251 2.15 11.04 -20.11
C THR A 251 3.44 11.00 -19.30
N ILE A 252 3.96 9.81 -18.98
CA ILE A 252 5.26 9.64 -18.33
C ILE A 252 6.37 10.07 -19.29
N LEU A 253 7.20 11.02 -18.87
CA LEU A 253 8.37 11.49 -19.63
C LEU A 253 9.67 10.82 -19.15
N GLU A 254 9.81 10.61 -17.84
CA GLU A 254 11.02 10.07 -17.22
C GLU A 254 10.67 9.37 -15.90
N GLY A 255 11.47 8.37 -15.52
CA GLY A 255 11.42 7.68 -14.24
C GLY A 255 11.39 6.15 -14.39
N PRO A 256 11.27 5.42 -13.27
CA PRO A 256 11.21 5.94 -11.91
C PRO A 256 12.55 6.51 -11.39
N VAL A 257 12.49 7.59 -10.62
CA VAL A 257 13.59 8.09 -9.80
C VAL A 257 13.30 7.80 -8.33
N LEU A 258 14.14 6.99 -7.68
CA LEU A 258 14.03 6.72 -6.24
C LEU A 258 14.56 7.93 -5.45
N ARG A 259 13.72 8.52 -4.60
CA ARG A 259 14.16 9.56 -3.65
C ARG A 259 13.44 9.40 -2.32
N ARG A 260 14.21 9.11 -1.27
CA ARG A 260 13.69 8.88 0.09
C ARG A 260 12.51 7.91 0.04
N GLY A 261 12.75 6.67 -0.38
CA GLY A 261 11.74 5.62 -0.35
C GLY A 261 10.44 5.85 -1.12
N TYR A 262 10.47 6.70 -2.13
CA TYR A 262 9.39 6.84 -3.10
C TYR A 262 9.96 6.87 -4.51
N TYR A 263 9.23 6.25 -5.44
CA TYR A 263 9.49 6.39 -6.86
C TYR A 263 8.74 7.61 -7.40
N PHE A 264 9.49 8.52 -8.02
CA PHE A 264 8.96 9.70 -8.68
C PHE A 264 9.02 9.55 -10.20
N TYR A 265 8.05 10.13 -10.88
CA TYR A 265 7.97 10.16 -12.34
C TYR A 265 7.79 11.59 -12.81
N MET A 266 8.55 11.98 -13.83
CA MET A 266 8.31 13.23 -14.54
C MET A 266 7.19 13.00 -15.54
N VAL A 267 6.23 13.91 -15.58
CA VAL A 267 5.03 13.81 -16.41
C VAL A 267 4.76 15.09 -17.18
N GLU A 268 4.06 14.97 -18.30
CA GLU A 268 3.35 16.06 -18.98
C GLU A 268 1.85 15.87 -18.79
N VAL A 269 1.14 16.90 -18.33
CA VAL A 269 -0.32 16.91 -18.26
C VAL A 269 -0.88 17.15 -19.66
N ASN A 270 -1.62 16.18 -20.19
CA ASN A 270 -2.00 16.15 -21.61
C ASN A 270 -2.96 17.29 -21.99
N GLU A 271 -3.77 17.78 -21.04
CA GLU A 271 -4.79 18.79 -21.32
C GLU A 271 -4.25 20.22 -21.38
N ASP A 272 -3.09 20.49 -20.78
CA ASP A 272 -2.54 21.85 -20.68
C ASP A 272 -1.01 21.96 -20.87
N GLY A 273 -0.31 20.85 -21.08
CA GLY A 273 1.12 20.80 -21.38
C GLY A 273 2.04 21.15 -20.21
N ARG A 274 1.51 21.30 -18.98
CA ARG A 274 2.36 21.51 -17.80
C ARG A 274 3.19 20.26 -17.52
N THR A 275 4.44 20.45 -17.16
CA THR A 275 5.32 19.36 -16.75
C THR A 275 5.68 19.46 -15.27
N GLY A 276 5.93 18.31 -14.65
CA GLY A 276 6.34 18.23 -13.24
C GLY A 276 6.55 16.80 -12.79
N TRP A 277 6.95 16.62 -11.53
CA TRP A 277 7.14 15.32 -10.91
C TRP A 277 5.94 14.93 -10.05
N VAL A 278 5.57 13.65 -10.07
CA VAL A 278 4.49 13.08 -9.24
C VAL A 278 5.01 11.86 -8.46
N TYR A 279 4.34 11.54 -7.35
CA TYR A 279 4.57 10.27 -6.64
C TYR A 279 3.94 9.13 -7.44
N GLY A 280 4.69 8.05 -7.64
CA GLY A 280 4.18 6.83 -8.28
C GLY A 280 2.99 6.21 -7.56
N ASN A 281 2.92 6.38 -6.23
CA ASN A 281 1.88 5.80 -5.39
C ASN A 281 0.48 6.28 -5.78
N TRP A 282 0.36 7.54 -6.26
CA TRP A 282 -0.92 8.23 -6.47
C TRP A 282 -1.27 8.40 -7.95
N ILE A 283 -0.67 7.57 -8.80
CA ILE A 283 -1.02 7.44 -10.21
C ILE A 283 -1.34 5.99 -10.53
N THR A 284 -2.15 5.79 -11.56
CA THR A 284 -2.53 4.47 -12.07
C THR A 284 -2.75 4.54 -13.58
N TYR A 285 -2.66 3.40 -14.26
CA TYR A 285 -3.19 3.30 -15.62
C TYR A 285 -4.69 3.68 -15.62
N PRO A 286 -5.18 4.41 -16.65
CA PRO A 286 -6.59 4.66 -16.84
C PRO A 286 -7.37 3.34 -16.79
N ILE A 287 -8.52 3.33 -16.12
CA ILE A 287 -9.44 2.20 -16.23
C ILE A 287 -10.07 2.30 -17.62
N ASP A 288 -9.49 1.59 -18.57
CA ASP A 288 -10.10 1.41 -19.87
C ASP A 288 -11.43 0.67 -19.66
N ASN A 289 -12.49 1.13 -20.31
CA ASN A 289 -13.77 0.43 -20.40
C ASN A 289 -13.59 -0.89 -21.20
N GLY A 290 -12.84 -1.85 -20.64
CA GLY A 290 -12.72 -3.22 -21.11
C GLY A 290 -11.40 -3.67 -21.71
N GLN A 291 -10.27 -2.94 -21.65
CA GLN A 291 -8.99 -3.43 -22.17
C GLN A 291 -7.79 -2.99 -21.32
N MET A 292 -7.06 -3.95 -20.75
CA MET A 292 -5.65 -3.74 -20.48
C MET A 292 -4.95 -3.89 -21.84
N THR A 293 -4.32 -2.84 -22.35
CA THR A 293 -3.35 -3.00 -23.43
C THR A 293 -2.13 -3.71 -22.84
N GLU A 294 -2.09 -5.04 -23.01
CA GLU A 294 -0.81 -5.69 -23.27
C GLU A 294 -0.27 -5.10 -24.58
N ASP A 295 1.00 -4.68 -24.58
CA ASP A 295 1.96 -4.56 -25.69
C ASP A 295 2.92 -3.38 -25.35
N ASN A 296 4.21 -3.54 -25.03
CA ASN A 296 5.22 -4.52 -25.47
C ASN A 296 6.14 -4.99 -24.33
#